data_AF-A0A821BTB6-F1
#
_entry.id   AF-A0A821BTB6-F1
#
_cell.length_a   1.000
_cell.length_b   1.000
_cell.length_c   1.000
_cell.angle_alpha   90.00
_cell.angle_beta   90.00
_cell.angle_gamma   90.00
#
_symmetry.space_group_name_H-M   'P 1'
#
loop_
_entity.id
_entity.type
_entity.pdbx_description
1 polymer ?
#
loop_
_entity_poly.entity_id
_entity_poly.type
_entity_poly.pdbx_seq_one_letter_code
_entity_poly.pdbx_strand_id
1 'polypeptide(L)'
;MWALVLIIITLLTTTVHVRGVNNHARDSSIERQTPRGMTRESHIRSIIDYWTPERMALAHSMDLLIVNSSNVLKTIAEKPRQRAAIRRSVPGTLVGGSSQSRSSTLPSAVGKFFFEMNHADYVCSASVVIADNQDMLLTAGHCVYDFDTQSWGENFIFVPRYTSGSRPLGSWVWRKVATLNGWRQYEDYDYDVAVVLVETNSNGEHIDEFTGSLGMTSNWKKHAFVNVFGYPVRINNGQTMSMCTGTTSASALNGFNGVELPCRLGGGSSGGPWIQEYDTGKRNGYQTSVVSFGFGDRPNISFAPYFGDSIWNFYQKYQNQ
;
A
#
# COMPACT_ATOMS: atom_id res chain seq x y z
N MET A 1 22.55 77.29 -6.35
CA MET A 1 22.81 76.18 -5.42
C MET A 1 21.93 75.01 -5.84
N TRP A 2 22.53 73.96 -6.40
CA TRP A 2 21.83 72.75 -6.83
C TRP A 2 21.70 71.80 -5.63
N ALA A 3 20.49 71.37 -5.28
CA ALA A 3 20.26 70.39 -4.22
C ALA A 3 19.94 69.02 -4.84
N LEU A 4 20.80 68.04 -4.57
CA LEU A 4 20.57 66.62 -4.89
C LEU A 4 19.41 66.07 -4.05
N VAL A 5 18.45 65.43 -4.71
CA VAL A 5 17.42 64.60 -4.06
C VAL A 5 17.96 63.17 -3.98
N LEU A 6 18.14 62.67 -2.77
CA LEU A 6 18.53 61.29 -2.47
C LEU A 6 17.29 60.38 -2.57
N ILE A 7 17.28 59.42 -3.50
CA ILE A 7 16.23 58.39 -3.60
C ILE A 7 16.60 57.25 -2.65
N ILE A 8 15.82 57.06 -1.59
CA ILE A 8 15.92 55.91 -0.68
C ILE A 8 15.16 54.75 -1.31
N ILE A 9 15.87 53.71 -1.77
CA ILE A 9 15.29 52.45 -2.22
C ILE A 9 15.11 51.56 -0.99
N THR A 10 13.87 51.45 -0.51
CA THR A 10 13.49 50.46 0.51
C THR A 10 13.39 49.07 -0.13
N LEU A 11 14.38 48.21 0.15
CA LEU A 11 14.31 46.77 -0.14
C LEU A 11 13.30 46.10 0.79
N LEU A 12 12.10 45.80 0.27
CA LEU A 12 11.13 44.93 0.92
C LEU A 12 11.60 43.48 0.83
N THR A 13 12.15 42.95 1.92
CA THR A 13 12.39 41.51 2.06
C THR A 13 11.06 40.81 2.28
N THR A 14 10.52 40.16 1.25
CA THR A 14 9.38 39.24 1.41
C THR A 14 9.85 37.99 2.13
N THR A 15 9.60 37.88 3.44
CA THR A 15 9.70 36.62 4.17
C THR A 15 8.63 35.66 3.65
N VAL A 16 9.04 34.71 2.82
CA VAL A 16 8.22 33.55 2.46
C VAL A 16 7.99 32.72 3.72
N HIS A 17 6.79 32.82 4.30
CA HIS A 17 6.36 31.90 5.35
C HIS A 17 6.08 30.53 4.72
N VAL A 18 7.00 29.59 4.87
CA VAL A 18 6.72 28.17 4.63
C VAL A 18 5.70 27.74 5.69
N ARG A 19 4.41 27.67 5.32
CA ARG A 19 3.37 27.10 6.18
C ARG A 19 3.73 25.65 6.46
N GLY A 20 4.06 25.33 7.70
CA GLY A 20 4.18 23.95 8.15
C GLY A 20 2.87 23.21 7.88
N VAL A 21 2.91 22.14 7.11
CA VAL A 21 1.75 21.25 6.90
C VAL A 21 1.47 20.55 8.23
N ASN A 22 0.30 20.80 8.82
CA ASN A 22 -0.15 20.11 10.03
C ASN A 22 -0.32 18.61 9.74
N ASN A 23 0.17 17.73 10.64
CA ASN A 23 0.08 16.27 10.50
C ASN A 23 -1.36 15.78 10.19
N HIS A 24 -2.37 16.48 10.71
CA HIS A 24 -3.78 16.24 10.43
C HIS A 24 -4.15 16.20 8.93
N ALA A 25 -3.48 16.99 8.08
CA ALA A 25 -3.75 16.98 6.65
C ALA A 25 -3.26 15.68 5.98
N ARG A 26 -2.12 15.14 6.42
CA ARG A 26 -1.54 13.90 5.88
C ARG A 26 -2.28 12.64 6.34
N ASP A 27 -2.76 12.66 7.59
CA ASP A 27 -3.52 11.57 8.20
C ASP A 27 -4.94 11.42 7.61
N SER A 28 -5.47 12.45 6.95
CA SER A 28 -6.75 12.37 6.27
C SER A 28 -6.65 11.50 5.01
N SER A 29 -7.72 10.79 4.66
CA SER A 29 -7.75 9.93 3.48
C SER A 29 -8.62 10.53 2.38
N ILE A 30 -8.30 10.19 1.12
CA ILE A 30 -9.19 10.38 -0.03
C ILE A 30 -9.68 9.01 -0.51
N GLU A 31 -10.90 8.94 -1.04
CA GLU A 31 -11.49 7.72 -1.57
C GLU A 31 -12.10 7.93 -2.96
N ARG A 32 -12.11 6.85 -3.74
CA ARG A 32 -12.88 6.70 -4.98
C ARG A 32 -13.80 5.50 -4.81
N GLN A 33 -15.02 5.61 -5.32
CA GLN A 33 -16.00 4.53 -5.37
C GLN A 33 -16.34 4.23 -6.83
N THR A 34 -17.07 3.14 -7.06
CA THR A 34 -17.58 2.80 -8.39
C THR A 34 -18.40 3.95 -9.01
N PRO A 35 -18.38 4.12 -10.34
CA PRO A 35 -19.11 5.20 -11.00
C PRO A 35 -20.60 5.20 -10.66
N ARG A 36 -21.15 6.38 -10.35
CA ARG A 36 -22.59 6.55 -10.11
C ARG A 36 -23.39 6.19 -11.36
N GLY A 37 -24.46 5.41 -11.19
CA GLY A 37 -25.36 5.00 -12.27
C GLY A 37 -25.03 3.66 -12.93
N MET A 38 -23.90 3.03 -12.58
CA MET A 38 -23.60 1.66 -13.00
C MET A 38 -24.16 0.66 -11.96
N THR A 39 -24.89 -0.35 -12.41
CA THR A 39 -25.33 -1.44 -11.53
C THR A 39 -24.12 -2.26 -11.07
N ARG A 40 -24.17 -2.83 -9.86
CA ARG A 40 -23.14 -3.74 -9.34
C ARG A 40 -22.77 -4.85 -10.33
N GLU A 41 -23.76 -5.51 -10.93
CA GLU A 41 -23.52 -6.61 -11.88
C GLU A 41 -22.78 -6.15 -13.13
N SER A 42 -23.19 -5.03 -13.73
CA SER A 42 -22.50 -4.43 -14.87
C SER A 42 -21.06 -4.04 -14.53
N HIS A 43 -20.81 -3.53 -13.32
CA HIS A 43 -19.48 -3.14 -12.86
C HIS A 43 -18.55 -4.35 -12.71
N ILE A 44 -19.04 -5.40 -12.03
CA ILE A 44 -18.30 -6.65 -11.88
C ILE A 44 -17.99 -7.25 -13.26
N ARG A 45 -18.98 -7.32 -14.15
CA ARG A 45 -18.81 -7.88 -15.48
C ARG A 45 -17.79 -7.09 -16.31
N SER A 46 -17.85 -5.76 -16.33
CA SER A 46 -16.91 -4.96 -17.11
C SER A 46 -15.45 -5.18 -16.70
N ILE A 47 -15.18 -5.35 -15.40
CA ILE A 47 -13.82 -5.59 -14.91
C ILE A 47 -13.37 -7.03 -15.16
N ILE A 48 -14.27 -8.01 -15.01
CA ILE A 48 -13.96 -9.42 -15.32
C ILE A 48 -13.66 -9.58 -16.81
N ASP A 49 -14.42 -8.93 -17.68
CA ASP A 49 -14.22 -8.95 -19.14
C ASP A 49 -12.95 -8.20 -19.55
N TYR A 50 -12.61 -7.12 -18.83
CA TYR A 50 -11.35 -6.41 -19.02
C TYR A 50 -10.14 -7.31 -18.72
N TRP A 51 -10.15 -8.07 -17.62
CA TRP A 51 -9.01 -8.90 -17.22
C TRP A 51 -9.01 -10.31 -17.81
N THR A 52 -8.67 -10.39 -19.09
CA THR A 52 -8.37 -11.65 -19.75
C THR A 52 -7.08 -12.29 -19.19
N PRO A 53 -6.89 -13.61 -19.33
CA PRO A 53 -5.64 -14.27 -18.97
C PRO A 53 -4.41 -13.63 -19.60
N GLU A 54 -4.51 -13.16 -20.85
CA GLU A 54 -3.43 -12.51 -21.60
C GLU A 54 -3.05 -11.17 -20.97
N ARG A 55 -4.04 -10.32 -20.65
CA ARG A 55 -3.80 -9.04 -19.96
C ARG A 55 -3.17 -9.25 -18.58
N MET A 56 -3.67 -10.21 -17.81
CA MET A 56 -3.07 -10.57 -16.52
C MET A 56 -1.64 -11.10 -16.65
N ALA A 57 -1.32 -11.83 -17.72
CA ALA A 57 0.02 -12.36 -17.96
C ALA A 57 1.02 -11.27 -18.41
N LEU A 58 0.54 -10.25 -19.13
CA LEU A 58 1.34 -9.15 -19.66
C LEU A 58 1.44 -7.94 -18.72
N ALA A 59 0.61 -7.88 -17.67
CA ALA A 59 0.61 -6.79 -16.70
C ALA A 59 2.01 -6.55 -16.11
N HIS A 60 2.43 -5.29 -16.13
CA HIS A 60 3.75 -4.86 -15.69
C HIS A 60 3.78 -4.63 -14.19
N SER A 61 4.92 -4.86 -13.52
CA SER A 61 5.06 -4.30 -12.16
C SER A 61 5.06 -2.78 -12.26
N MET A 62 4.28 -2.10 -11.41
CA MET A 62 4.33 -0.64 -11.29
C MET A 62 5.73 -0.16 -10.89
N ASP A 63 6.51 -1.05 -10.26
CA ASP A 63 7.93 -0.88 -9.98
C ASP A 63 8.84 -1.14 -11.20
N LEU A 64 8.36 -0.94 -12.44
CA LEU A 64 9.20 -1.00 -13.65
C LEU A 64 10.39 -0.03 -13.59
N LEU A 65 10.45 0.81 -12.57
CA LEU A 65 11.63 1.50 -12.12
C LEU A 65 11.89 1.06 -10.69
N ILE A 66 12.97 0.30 -10.49
CA ILE A 66 13.92 0.63 -9.43
C ILE A 66 13.86 2.15 -9.25
N VAL A 67 13.26 2.60 -8.15
CA VAL A 67 13.17 4.04 -7.90
C VAL A 67 14.57 4.60 -7.99
N ASN A 68 14.77 5.63 -8.81
CA ASN A 68 16.05 6.33 -8.80
C ASN A 68 16.26 6.82 -7.38
N SER A 69 17.28 6.28 -6.71
CA SER A 69 17.53 6.59 -5.30
C SER A 69 17.66 8.10 -5.10
N SER A 70 18.12 8.87 -6.10
CA SER A 70 18.16 10.33 -6.01
C SER A 70 16.79 10.99 -5.88
N ASN A 71 15.76 10.51 -6.59
CA ASN A 71 14.43 11.12 -6.56
C ASN A 71 13.72 10.81 -5.25
N VAL A 72 13.73 9.54 -4.82
CA VAL A 72 13.11 9.14 -3.56
C VAL A 72 13.82 9.75 -2.36
N LEU A 73 15.16 9.75 -2.35
CA LEU A 73 15.91 10.41 -1.28
C LEU A 73 15.66 11.92 -1.27
N LYS A 74 15.44 12.55 -2.44
CA LYS A 74 15.06 13.96 -2.53
C LYS A 74 13.66 14.19 -1.95
N THR A 75 12.65 13.42 -2.34
CA THR A 75 11.29 13.49 -1.76
C THR A 75 11.33 13.31 -0.24
N ILE A 76 12.06 12.31 0.24
CA ILE A 76 12.24 12.04 1.68
C ILE A 76 12.97 13.19 2.39
N ALA A 77 13.98 13.79 1.77
CA ALA A 77 14.76 14.89 2.37
C ALA A 77 14.03 16.24 2.34
N GLU A 78 13.23 16.51 1.31
CA GLU A 78 12.43 17.72 1.15
C GLU A 78 11.18 17.71 2.02
N LYS A 79 10.81 16.54 2.57
CA LYS A 79 9.76 16.41 3.58
C LYS A 79 10.02 17.39 4.74
N PRO A 80 9.12 18.34 5.00
CA PRO A 80 9.27 19.25 6.13
C PRO A 80 9.43 18.45 7.42
N ARG A 81 10.47 18.76 8.23
CA ARG A 81 10.66 18.13 9.54
C ARG A 81 9.41 18.37 10.39
N GLN A 82 8.58 17.34 10.51
CA GLN A 82 7.41 17.38 11.36
C GLN A 82 7.89 17.30 12.81
N ARG A 83 7.44 18.22 13.66
CA ARG A 83 7.43 17.95 15.09
C ARG A 83 6.44 16.82 15.30
N ALA A 84 6.90 15.69 15.84
CA ALA A 84 6.00 14.68 16.36
C ALA A 84 5.09 15.40 17.37
N ALA A 85 3.80 15.56 17.04
CA ALA A 85 2.84 15.91 18.06
C ALA A 85 2.95 14.80 19.12
N ILE A 86 3.17 15.18 20.38
CA ILE A 86 3.17 14.23 21.50
C ILE A 86 1.72 13.78 21.69
N ARG A 87 1.23 12.93 20.79
CA ARG A 87 0.06 12.11 21.03
C ARG A 87 0.58 10.89 21.78
N ARG A 88 -0.07 10.56 22.89
CA ARG A 88 0.25 9.35 23.65
C ARG A 88 -0.07 8.18 22.71
N SER A 89 0.95 7.56 22.13
CA SER A 89 0.76 6.39 21.28
C SER A 89 0.01 5.34 22.09
N VAL A 90 -1.00 4.73 21.47
CA VAL A 90 -1.66 3.57 22.08
C VAL A 90 -0.62 2.45 22.08
N PRO A 91 -0.41 1.73 23.22
CA PRO A 91 0.42 0.54 23.23
C PRO A 91 0.05 -0.42 22.09
N GLY A 92 1.03 -1.19 21.61
CA GLY A 92 0.87 -2.07 20.44
C GLY A 92 -0.49 -2.78 20.44
N THR A 93 -1.30 -2.47 19.43
CA THR A 93 -2.67 -3.01 19.31
C THR A 93 -2.62 -4.25 18.46
N LEU A 94 -3.31 -5.32 18.85
CA LEU A 94 -3.40 -6.59 18.13
C LEU A 94 -4.87 -6.93 17.89
N VAL A 95 -5.21 -7.23 16.64
CA VAL A 95 -6.51 -7.80 16.27
C VAL A 95 -6.24 -9.07 15.48
N GLY A 96 -6.74 -10.21 15.97
CA GLY A 96 -6.53 -11.50 15.34
C GLY A 96 -7.40 -11.68 14.09
N GLY A 97 -6.83 -12.25 13.04
CA GLY A 97 -7.57 -12.63 11.84
C GLY A 97 -8.00 -14.11 11.83
N SER A 98 -8.60 -14.56 10.74
CA SER A 98 -9.09 -15.95 10.58
C SER A 98 -8.27 -16.78 9.58
N SER A 99 -8.26 -18.10 9.73
CA SER A 99 -7.51 -19.02 8.86
C SER A 99 -8.41 -19.98 8.10
N GLN A 100 -8.06 -20.26 6.84
CA GLN A 100 -8.69 -21.33 6.04
C GLN A 100 -7.73 -22.53 5.88
N SER A 101 -8.17 -23.72 6.27
CA SER A 101 -7.35 -24.95 6.28
C SER A 101 -7.10 -25.48 4.87
N ARG A 102 -5.83 -25.46 4.40
CA ARG A 102 -5.37 -26.15 3.18
C ARG A 102 -3.89 -26.56 3.34
N SER A 103 -3.45 -27.57 2.58
CA SER A 103 -2.12 -28.23 2.64
C SER A 103 -0.89 -27.36 2.22
N SER A 104 -0.97 -26.03 2.26
CA SER A 104 0.08 -25.11 1.76
C SER A 104 0.54 -24.18 2.89
N THR A 105 1.85 -23.95 3.01
CA THR A 105 2.43 -23.02 4.00
C THR A 105 2.25 -21.54 3.67
N LEU A 106 1.72 -21.22 2.48
CA LEU A 106 1.51 -19.84 2.01
C LEU A 106 0.16 -19.30 2.50
N PRO A 107 0.06 -18.01 2.88
CA PRO A 107 -1.18 -17.42 3.38
C PRO A 107 -2.27 -17.42 2.31
N SER A 108 -3.50 -17.83 2.67
CA SER A 108 -4.65 -17.78 1.74
C SER A 108 -5.12 -16.34 1.48
N ALA A 109 -4.95 -15.47 2.47
CA ALA A 109 -5.32 -14.06 2.42
C ALA A 109 -4.47 -13.23 1.45
N VAL A 110 -3.34 -13.73 0.95
CA VAL A 110 -2.46 -12.98 0.05
C VAL A 110 -2.76 -13.35 -1.41
N GLY A 111 -2.78 -12.34 -2.26
CA GLY A 111 -3.10 -12.49 -3.67
C GLY A 111 -2.41 -11.49 -4.57
N LYS A 112 -2.56 -11.73 -5.86
CA LYS A 112 -2.07 -10.85 -6.92
C LYS A 112 -3.13 -9.78 -7.18
N PHE A 113 -2.71 -8.52 -7.24
CA PHE A 113 -3.58 -7.37 -7.36
C PHE A 113 -3.33 -6.68 -8.70
N PHE A 114 -4.31 -6.70 -9.59
CA PHE A 114 -4.19 -6.15 -10.94
C PHE A 114 -5.02 -4.88 -11.06
N PHE A 115 -4.52 -3.94 -11.86
CA PHE A 115 -5.17 -2.67 -12.10
C PHE A 115 -4.66 -2.02 -13.39
N GLU A 116 -5.49 -1.18 -13.98
CA GLU A 116 -5.09 -0.31 -15.07
C GLU A 116 -4.69 1.05 -14.48
N MET A 117 -3.66 1.69 -15.01
CA MET A 117 -3.34 3.08 -14.70
C MET A 117 -2.65 3.71 -15.89
N ASN A 118 -2.96 4.96 -16.21
CA ASN A 118 -2.35 5.67 -17.35
C ASN A 118 -2.37 4.85 -18.66
N HIS A 119 -3.46 4.12 -18.93
CA HIS A 119 -3.65 3.24 -20.09
C HIS A 119 -2.70 2.03 -20.20
N ALA A 120 -2.09 1.63 -19.09
CA ALA A 120 -1.27 0.42 -19.01
C ALA A 120 -1.77 -0.50 -17.90
N ASP A 121 -1.60 -1.81 -18.12
CA ASP A 121 -1.96 -2.85 -17.16
C ASP A 121 -0.80 -3.10 -16.20
N TYR A 122 -1.10 -3.04 -14.91
CA TYR A 122 -0.14 -3.19 -13.84
C TYR A 122 -0.48 -4.31 -12.86
N VAL A 123 0.54 -4.70 -12.11
CA VAL A 123 0.42 -5.65 -11.03
C VAL A 123 1.17 -5.22 -9.77
N CYS A 124 0.49 -5.42 -8.66
CA CYS A 124 0.97 -5.38 -7.29
C CYS A 124 0.56 -6.68 -6.56
N SER A 125 0.75 -6.67 -5.25
CA SER A 125 0.24 -7.65 -4.30
C SER A 125 -0.70 -6.96 -3.32
N ALA A 126 -1.57 -7.75 -2.70
CA ALA A 126 -2.44 -7.28 -1.62
C ALA A 126 -2.76 -8.44 -0.67
N SER A 127 -3.34 -8.09 0.47
CA SER A 127 -3.78 -9.05 1.47
C SER A 127 -5.16 -8.71 2.02
N VAL A 128 -5.98 -9.74 2.23
CA VAL A 128 -7.21 -9.65 3.02
C VAL A 128 -6.84 -9.48 4.48
N VAL A 129 -7.41 -8.47 5.14
CA VAL A 129 -7.18 -8.20 6.57
C VAL A 129 -8.49 -8.27 7.33
N ILE A 130 -8.40 -8.57 8.63
CA ILE A 130 -9.57 -8.64 9.50
C ILE A 130 -10.31 -7.31 9.49
N ALA A 131 -11.61 -7.33 9.25
CA ALA A 131 -12.46 -6.14 9.22
C ALA A 131 -13.92 -6.53 9.49
N ASP A 132 -14.69 -5.65 10.13
CA ASP A 132 -16.11 -5.89 10.42
C ASP A 132 -16.96 -6.07 9.16
N ASN A 133 -16.55 -5.46 8.04
CA ASN A 133 -17.18 -5.60 6.73
C ASN A 133 -16.74 -6.83 5.93
N GLN A 134 -15.77 -7.60 6.43
CA GLN A 134 -15.27 -8.86 5.84
C GLN A 134 -14.67 -8.76 4.43
N ASP A 135 -14.61 -7.56 3.83
CA ASP A 135 -14.28 -7.32 2.41
C ASP A 135 -13.05 -6.42 2.22
N MET A 136 -12.22 -6.27 3.25
CA MET A 136 -11.10 -5.33 3.23
C MET A 136 -9.78 -5.96 2.77
N LEU A 137 -9.15 -5.29 1.82
CA LEU A 137 -7.76 -5.51 1.43
C LEU A 137 -6.86 -4.36 1.90
N LEU A 138 -5.62 -4.68 2.23
CA LEU A 138 -4.52 -3.72 2.29
C LEU A 138 -3.54 -3.92 1.12
N THR A 139 -3.06 -2.81 0.58
CA THR A 139 -2.01 -2.74 -0.45
C THR A 139 -1.21 -1.44 -0.27
N ALA A 140 -0.27 -1.14 -1.17
CA ALA A 140 0.48 0.11 -1.16
C ALA A 140 -0.34 1.25 -1.79
N GLY A 141 -0.08 2.48 -1.38
CA GLY A 141 -0.73 3.69 -1.91
C GLY A 141 -0.47 3.86 -3.41
N HIS A 142 0.76 3.62 -3.85
CA HIS A 142 1.13 3.71 -5.26
C HIS A 142 0.43 2.67 -6.15
N CYS A 143 0.00 1.53 -5.58
CA CYS A 143 -0.77 0.52 -6.32
C CYS A 143 -2.19 0.97 -6.66
N VAL A 144 -2.66 2.10 -6.10
CA VAL A 144 -4.02 2.61 -6.35
C VAL A 144 -4.06 4.05 -6.83
N TYR A 145 -3.01 4.83 -6.59
CA TYR A 145 -2.95 6.24 -6.95
C TYR A 145 -1.53 6.64 -7.37
N ASP A 146 -1.42 7.24 -8.55
CA ASP A 146 -0.17 7.78 -9.07
C ASP A 146 -0.02 9.25 -8.67
N PHE A 147 1.06 9.53 -7.93
CA PHE A 147 1.40 10.86 -7.47
C PHE A 147 1.79 11.79 -8.63
N ASP A 148 2.51 11.29 -9.64
CA ASP A 148 3.05 12.14 -10.71
C ASP A 148 1.93 12.64 -11.63
N THR A 149 1.03 11.73 -12.03
CA THR A 149 -0.12 12.08 -12.88
C THR A 149 -1.34 12.54 -12.10
N GLN A 150 -1.31 12.45 -10.76
CA GLN A 150 -2.42 12.77 -9.87
C GLN A 150 -3.71 12.00 -10.24
N SER A 151 -3.56 10.72 -10.58
CA SER A 151 -4.64 9.88 -11.10
C SER A 151 -4.88 8.64 -10.25
N TRP A 152 -6.13 8.21 -10.19
CA TRP A 152 -6.50 6.91 -9.62
C TRP A 152 -6.27 5.83 -10.66
N GLY A 153 -5.84 4.65 -10.21
CA GLY A 153 -5.98 3.44 -11.00
C GLY A 153 -7.46 3.11 -11.25
N GLU A 154 -7.66 2.20 -12.20
CA GLU A 154 -8.97 1.72 -12.64
C GLU A 154 -8.95 0.20 -12.75
N ASN A 155 -10.12 -0.38 -12.99
CA ASN A 155 -10.27 -1.82 -13.24
C ASN A 155 -9.62 -2.70 -12.16
N PHE A 156 -9.67 -2.34 -10.87
CA PHE A 156 -9.00 -3.11 -9.84
C PHE A 156 -9.61 -4.52 -9.66
N ILE A 157 -8.77 -5.55 -9.64
CA ILE A 157 -9.18 -6.93 -9.35
C ILE A 157 -8.13 -7.63 -8.49
N PHE A 158 -8.60 -8.32 -7.45
CA PHE A 158 -7.77 -9.10 -6.55
C PHE A 158 -8.00 -10.60 -6.77
N VAL A 159 -6.91 -11.36 -6.86
CA VAL A 159 -6.95 -12.81 -7.04
C VAL A 159 -6.17 -13.49 -5.92
N PRO A 160 -6.84 -13.90 -4.82
CA PRO A 160 -6.21 -14.60 -3.71
C PRO A 160 -5.67 -15.95 -4.17
N ARG A 161 -4.44 -16.27 -3.72
CA ARG A 161 -3.71 -17.48 -4.14
C ARG A 161 -3.57 -17.65 -5.66
N TYR A 162 -3.51 -16.55 -6.42
CA TYR A 162 -3.18 -16.60 -7.85
C TYR A 162 -1.98 -17.52 -8.09
N THR A 163 -2.08 -18.39 -9.10
CA THR A 163 -0.95 -19.23 -9.53
C THR A 163 -1.04 -19.55 -11.01
N SER A 164 -0.12 -19.03 -11.81
CA SER A 164 0.00 -19.31 -13.26
C SER A 164 -1.33 -19.23 -14.01
N GLY A 165 -2.07 -18.13 -13.82
CA GLY A 165 -3.40 -17.90 -14.42
C GLY A 165 -4.57 -18.51 -13.64
N SER A 166 -4.32 -19.47 -12.76
CA SER A 166 -5.34 -20.08 -11.91
C SER A 166 -5.81 -19.10 -10.82
N ARG A 167 -7.13 -19.12 -10.57
CA ARG A 167 -7.84 -18.26 -9.63
C ARG A 167 -8.59 -19.12 -8.59
N PRO A 168 -7.88 -19.89 -7.74
CA PRO A 168 -8.45 -20.99 -6.95
C PRO A 168 -9.41 -20.53 -5.84
N LEU A 169 -9.41 -19.24 -5.50
CA LEU A 169 -10.31 -18.59 -4.54
C LEU A 169 -11.11 -17.46 -5.21
N GLY A 170 -11.28 -17.53 -6.53
CA GLY A 170 -12.06 -16.56 -7.30
C GLY A 170 -11.31 -15.26 -7.63
N SER A 171 -12.06 -14.34 -8.21
CA SER A 171 -11.64 -12.99 -8.60
C SER A 171 -12.55 -11.99 -7.90
N TRP A 172 -11.97 -11.03 -7.19
CA TRP A 172 -12.69 -10.10 -6.33
C TRP A 172 -12.53 -8.69 -6.88
N VAL A 173 -13.63 -8.15 -7.38
CA VAL A 173 -13.69 -6.83 -8.01
C VAL A 173 -13.85 -5.78 -6.91
N TRP A 174 -13.12 -4.67 -7.01
CA TRP A 174 -13.24 -3.57 -6.05
C TRP A 174 -14.64 -2.91 -6.08
N ARG A 175 -15.01 -2.23 -4.99
CA ARG A 175 -16.16 -1.30 -4.91
C ARG A 175 -15.77 0.08 -4.40
N LYS A 176 -14.69 0.15 -3.62
CA LYS A 176 -14.13 1.37 -3.05
C LYS A 176 -12.64 1.21 -2.90
N VAL A 177 -11.91 2.30 -3.15
CA VAL A 177 -10.48 2.38 -2.92
C VAL A 177 -10.16 3.69 -2.19
N ALA A 178 -9.19 3.64 -1.29
CA ALA A 178 -8.76 4.80 -0.54
C ALA A 178 -7.25 4.78 -0.30
N THR A 179 -6.65 5.97 -0.23
CA THR A 179 -5.25 6.16 0.19
C THR A 179 -5.14 7.41 1.06
N LEU A 180 -4.03 7.53 1.78
CA LEU A 180 -3.75 8.66 2.66
C LEU A 180 -3.33 9.90 1.86
N ASN A 181 -3.71 11.09 2.32
CA ASN A 181 -3.28 12.36 1.71
C ASN A 181 -1.77 12.57 1.83
N GLY A 182 -1.11 11.95 2.81
CA GLY A 182 0.35 11.85 2.86
C GLY A 182 0.94 11.31 1.56
N TRP A 183 0.42 10.19 1.04
CA TRP A 183 0.80 9.65 -0.26
C TRP A 183 0.34 10.57 -1.39
N ARG A 184 -0.97 10.82 -1.48
CA ARG A 184 -1.60 11.50 -2.61
C ARG A 184 -1.05 12.92 -2.88
N GLN A 185 -0.77 13.70 -1.82
CA GLN A 185 -0.39 15.11 -1.95
C GLN A 185 1.12 15.36 -1.87
N TYR A 186 1.88 14.41 -1.32
CA TYR A 186 3.28 14.65 -0.97
C TYR A 186 4.23 13.50 -1.29
N GLU A 187 3.76 12.41 -1.92
CA GLU A 187 4.56 11.20 -2.16
C GLU A 187 5.27 10.72 -0.88
N ASP A 188 4.60 10.86 0.26
CA ASP A 188 5.19 10.55 1.55
C ASP A 188 5.16 9.04 1.78
N TYR A 189 6.31 8.39 1.62
CA TYR A 189 6.45 6.95 1.79
C TYR A 189 6.07 6.43 3.19
N ASP A 190 6.01 7.29 4.22
CA ASP A 190 5.43 6.88 5.52
C ASP A 190 3.92 6.58 5.43
N TYR A 191 3.26 7.04 4.37
CA TYR A 191 1.83 6.97 4.12
C TYR A 191 1.49 6.17 2.84
N ASP A 192 2.46 5.45 2.26
CA ASP A 192 2.27 4.62 1.06
C ASP A 192 1.50 3.33 1.39
N VAL A 193 0.23 3.51 1.78
CA VAL A 193 -0.71 2.46 2.15
C VAL A 193 -2.09 2.80 1.58
N ALA A 194 -2.78 1.78 1.08
CA ALA A 194 -4.14 1.89 0.60
C ALA A 194 -5.04 0.78 1.15
N VAL A 195 -6.32 1.13 1.23
CA VAL A 195 -7.42 0.20 1.48
C VAL A 195 -8.16 0.01 0.17
N VAL A 196 -8.49 -1.24 -0.14
CA VAL A 196 -9.44 -1.59 -1.21
C VAL A 196 -10.55 -2.43 -0.59
N LEU A 197 -11.79 -2.00 -0.75
CA LEU A 197 -12.95 -2.81 -0.40
C LEU A 197 -13.42 -3.52 -1.67
N VAL A 198 -13.68 -4.82 -1.57
CA VAL A 198 -14.19 -5.62 -2.70
C VAL A 198 -15.69 -5.83 -2.60
N GLU A 199 -16.29 -6.16 -3.73
CA GLU A 199 -17.64 -6.70 -3.82
C GLU A 199 -17.68 -8.11 -3.23
N THR A 200 -18.82 -8.48 -2.65
CA THR A 200 -19.12 -9.90 -2.40
C THR A 200 -19.18 -10.67 -3.72
N ASN A 201 -19.18 -12.00 -3.66
CA ASN A 201 -19.35 -12.81 -4.87
C ASN A 201 -20.81 -12.78 -5.39
N SER A 202 -21.14 -13.60 -6.39
CA SER A 202 -22.51 -13.68 -6.95
C SER A 202 -23.56 -14.19 -5.97
N ASN A 203 -23.15 -14.93 -4.93
CA ASN A 203 -24.02 -15.47 -3.89
C ASN A 203 -24.16 -14.53 -2.68
N GLY A 204 -23.45 -13.39 -2.69
CA GLY A 204 -23.40 -12.47 -1.56
C GLY A 204 -22.43 -12.88 -0.46
N GLU A 205 -21.54 -13.85 -0.71
CA GLU A 205 -20.53 -14.30 0.26
C GLU A 205 -19.32 -13.36 0.25
N HIS A 206 -18.75 -13.13 1.43
CA HIS A 206 -17.63 -12.22 1.65
C HIS A 206 -16.29 -12.88 1.35
N ILE A 207 -15.27 -12.10 1.03
CA ILE A 207 -13.96 -12.64 0.66
C ILE A 207 -13.28 -13.41 1.79
N ASP A 208 -13.40 -12.93 3.04
CA ASP A 208 -12.75 -13.55 4.18
C ASP A 208 -13.25 -14.97 4.48
N GLU A 209 -14.46 -15.33 4.05
CA GLU A 209 -15.02 -16.67 4.12
C GLU A 209 -14.21 -17.66 3.26
N PHE A 210 -13.59 -17.19 2.16
CA PHE A 210 -12.79 -18.03 1.26
C PHE A 210 -11.30 -18.00 1.59
N THR A 211 -10.81 -16.85 2.05
CA THR A 211 -9.38 -16.61 2.23
C THR A 211 -8.92 -16.72 3.67
N GLY A 212 -9.84 -16.60 4.63
CA GLY A 212 -9.50 -16.10 5.96
C GLY A 212 -9.05 -14.64 5.88
N SER A 213 -8.51 -14.12 6.96
CA SER A 213 -8.00 -12.75 7.02
C SER A 213 -6.73 -12.67 7.86
N LEU A 214 -5.80 -11.82 7.46
CA LEU A 214 -4.64 -11.52 8.31
C LEU A 214 -5.08 -10.70 9.50
N GLY A 215 -4.51 -11.00 10.67
CA GLY A 215 -4.60 -10.10 11.81
C GLY A 215 -3.92 -8.78 11.52
N MET A 216 -4.24 -7.75 12.30
CA MET A 216 -3.68 -6.41 12.15
C MET A 216 -2.98 -5.98 13.43
N THR A 217 -1.88 -5.25 13.27
CA THR A 217 -1.19 -4.62 14.40
C THR A 217 -0.64 -3.25 14.07
N SER A 218 -0.55 -2.40 15.09
CA SER A 218 0.08 -1.09 15.03
C SER A 218 1.02 -0.88 16.21
N ASN A 219 1.88 0.14 16.10
CA ASN A 219 2.81 0.55 17.16
C ASN A 219 3.70 -0.61 17.67
N TRP A 220 4.04 -1.54 16.77
CA TRP A 220 4.85 -2.73 17.05
C TRP A 220 6.34 -2.37 17.16
N LYS A 221 7.15 -3.25 17.77
CA LYS A 221 8.60 -3.01 17.92
C LYS A 221 9.31 -3.15 16.57
N LYS A 222 9.86 -2.06 16.03
CA LYS A 222 10.58 -2.01 14.73
C LYS A 222 11.73 -3.02 14.55
N HIS A 223 12.16 -3.68 15.62
CA HIS A 223 13.04 -4.84 15.58
C HIS A 223 12.22 -6.11 15.85
N ALA A 224 11.67 -6.69 14.78
CA ALA A 224 10.84 -7.90 14.84
C ALA A 224 11.08 -8.79 13.63
N PHE A 225 10.99 -10.11 13.85
CA PHE A 225 11.06 -11.08 12.76
C PHE A 225 9.75 -11.09 11.97
N VAL A 226 9.84 -10.99 10.65
CA VAL A 226 8.69 -10.94 9.75
C VAL A 226 8.83 -11.91 8.58
N ASN A 227 7.68 -12.33 8.05
CA ASN A 227 7.56 -12.98 6.76
C ASN A 227 6.91 -12.00 5.79
N VAL A 228 7.53 -11.76 4.64
CA VAL A 228 7.00 -10.87 3.61
C VAL A 228 6.57 -11.72 2.43
N PHE A 229 5.35 -11.50 1.95
CA PHE A 229 4.77 -12.24 0.83
C PHE A 229 4.37 -11.31 -0.31
N GLY A 230 4.48 -11.77 -1.55
CA GLY A 230 4.02 -11.03 -2.72
C GLY A 230 4.21 -11.78 -4.03
N TYR A 231 3.93 -11.11 -5.14
CA TYR A 231 3.98 -11.62 -6.52
C TYR A 231 5.02 -10.87 -7.37
N PRO A 232 6.32 -11.01 -7.04
CA PRO A 232 7.35 -10.27 -7.75
C PRO A 232 7.52 -10.73 -9.20
N VAL A 233 7.41 -9.81 -10.15
CA VAL A 233 7.54 -10.06 -11.59
C VAL A 233 8.90 -10.67 -11.94
N ARG A 234 9.99 -10.24 -11.30
CA ARG A 234 11.31 -10.83 -11.57
C ARG A 234 11.48 -12.29 -11.12
N ILE A 235 10.55 -12.83 -10.33
CA ILE A 235 10.54 -14.24 -9.92
C ILE A 235 9.36 -14.91 -10.62
N ASN A 236 9.65 -15.82 -11.56
CA ASN A 236 8.64 -16.56 -12.30
C ASN A 236 7.56 -15.64 -12.95
N ASN A 237 7.94 -14.46 -13.44
CA ASN A 237 7.03 -13.48 -14.06
C ASN A 237 5.85 -13.09 -13.16
N GLY A 238 6.05 -13.13 -11.83
CA GLY A 238 5.01 -12.87 -10.84
C GLY A 238 3.85 -13.87 -10.91
N GLN A 239 4.06 -15.04 -11.52
CA GLN A 239 3.00 -16.04 -11.71
C GLN A 239 2.72 -16.83 -10.43
N THR A 240 3.66 -16.82 -9.48
CA THR A 240 3.56 -17.54 -8.21
C THR A 240 3.93 -16.63 -7.05
N MET A 241 3.26 -16.81 -5.91
CA MET A 241 3.61 -16.11 -4.68
C MET A 241 5.02 -16.51 -4.24
N SER A 242 5.82 -15.51 -3.89
CA SER A 242 7.17 -15.65 -3.33
C SER A 242 7.22 -15.05 -1.93
N MET A 243 8.22 -15.44 -1.15
CA MET A 243 8.43 -14.90 0.20
C MET A 243 9.88 -14.57 0.50
N CYS A 244 10.09 -13.62 1.40
CA CYS A 244 11.35 -13.40 2.10
C CYS A 244 11.08 -13.35 3.61
N THR A 245 12.10 -13.59 4.43
CA THR A 245 11.98 -13.52 5.89
C THR A 245 13.19 -12.83 6.48
N GLY A 246 13.01 -12.26 7.67
CA GLY A 246 14.13 -11.80 8.48
C GLY A 246 13.70 -10.78 9.53
N THR A 247 14.68 -10.25 10.24
CA THR A 247 14.46 -9.29 11.31
C THR A 247 14.53 -7.86 10.78
N THR A 248 13.46 -7.12 11.00
CA THR A 248 13.32 -5.72 10.63
C THR A 248 14.23 -4.81 11.45
N SER A 249 14.55 -3.64 10.90
CA SER A 249 15.18 -2.53 11.62
C SER A 249 14.45 -1.23 11.30
N ALA A 250 14.55 -0.23 12.19
CA ALA A 250 14.16 1.12 11.83
C ALA A 250 14.98 1.59 10.64
N SER A 251 14.35 2.27 9.67
CA SER A 251 15.09 2.67 8.47
C SER A 251 16.18 3.68 8.80
N ALA A 252 17.33 3.54 8.13
CA ALA A 252 18.44 4.49 8.23
C ALA A 252 18.25 5.74 7.35
N LEU A 253 17.17 5.82 6.56
CA LEU A 253 16.88 6.95 5.67
C LEU A 253 16.36 8.15 6.47
N ASN A 254 17.14 9.24 6.50
CA ASN A 254 16.76 10.47 7.19
C ASN A 254 15.50 11.09 6.56
N GLY A 255 14.39 11.15 7.32
CA GLY A 255 13.10 11.68 6.86
C GLY A 255 12.02 10.61 6.66
N PHE A 256 12.40 9.33 6.64
CA PHE A 256 11.50 8.20 6.56
C PHE A 256 11.44 7.47 7.91
N ASN A 257 10.23 7.33 8.45
CA ASN A 257 9.98 6.70 9.76
C ASN A 257 9.60 5.22 9.63
N GLY A 258 9.69 4.63 8.45
CA GLY A 258 9.40 3.23 8.23
C GLY A 258 10.45 2.26 8.78
N VAL A 259 10.38 1.05 8.24
CA VAL A 259 11.29 -0.05 8.55
C VAL A 259 11.96 -0.58 7.28
N GLU A 260 13.07 -1.27 7.45
CA GLU A 260 13.81 -1.91 6.38
C GLU A 260 14.13 -3.37 6.73
N LEU A 261 14.27 -4.18 5.70
CA LEU A 261 14.60 -5.60 5.79
C LEU A 261 15.44 -6.02 4.57
N PRO A 262 16.48 -6.86 4.75
CA PRO A 262 17.11 -7.57 3.65
C PRO A 262 16.10 -8.49 2.95
N CYS A 263 15.50 -8.02 1.87
CA CYS A 263 14.44 -8.72 1.16
C CYS A 263 14.50 -8.38 -0.32
N ARG A 264 14.69 -9.43 -1.13
CA ARG A 264 14.77 -9.34 -2.58
C ARG A 264 13.48 -9.87 -3.18
N LEU A 265 12.34 -9.20 -3.02
CA LEU A 265 11.15 -9.51 -3.82
C LEU A 265 11.06 -8.61 -5.05
N GLY A 266 11.27 -7.29 -4.91
CA GLY A 266 11.33 -6.37 -6.06
C GLY A 266 9.97 -6.21 -6.75
N GLY A 267 9.98 -5.75 -8.00
CA GLY A 267 8.75 -5.24 -8.62
C GLY A 267 7.60 -6.22 -8.68
N GLY A 268 6.37 -5.77 -8.39
CA GLY A 268 5.13 -6.57 -8.32
C GLY A 268 4.85 -7.14 -6.92
N SER A 269 5.85 -7.15 -6.03
CA SER A 269 5.62 -7.47 -4.62
C SER A 269 5.05 -6.32 -3.81
N SER A 270 5.09 -5.10 -4.35
CA SER A 270 4.50 -3.90 -3.74
C SER A 270 3.06 -4.12 -3.30
N GLY A 271 2.72 -3.62 -2.11
CA GLY A 271 1.46 -3.87 -1.43
C GLY A 271 1.36 -5.21 -0.70
N GLY A 272 2.30 -6.13 -0.93
CA GLY A 272 2.35 -7.42 -0.24
C GLY A 272 2.60 -7.27 1.27
N PRO A 273 2.03 -8.12 2.13
CA PRO A 273 2.08 -7.91 3.57
C PRO A 273 3.43 -8.28 4.19
N TRP A 274 3.81 -7.53 5.23
CA TRP A 274 4.84 -7.93 6.19
C TRP A 274 4.15 -8.49 7.43
N ILE A 275 4.37 -9.77 7.74
CA ILE A 275 3.60 -10.52 8.74
C ILE A 275 4.49 -10.94 9.91
N GLN A 276 4.13 -10.51 11.12
CA GLN A 276 4.69 -11.01 12.38
C GLN A 276 3.91 -12.22 12.89
N GLU A 277 4.60 -13.03 13.72
CA GLU A 277 4.01 -14.21 14.36
C GLU A 277 3.30 -15.13 13.35
N TYR A 278 3.89 -15.23 12.14
CA TYR A 278 3.31 -16.04 11.08
C TYR A 278 3.40 -17.52 11.47
N ASP A 279 2.25 -18.10 11.75
CA ASP A 279 2.08 -19.53 12.00
C ASP A 279 1.83 -20.20 10.65
N THR A 280 2.79 -21.01 10.18
CA THR A 280 2.69 -21.70 8.89
C THR A 280 1.61 -22.77 8.87
N GLY A 281 1.22 -23.32 10.03
CA GLY A 281 0.13 -24.28 10.16
C GLY A 281 -1.24 -23.62 10.05
N LYS A 282 -1.40 -22.45 10.68
CA LYS A 282 -2.63 -21.63 10.57
C LYS A 282 -2.65 -20.74 9.33
N ARG A 283 -1.49 -20.52 8.70
CA ARG A 283 -1.31 -19.67 7.52
C ARG A 283 -1.77 -18.23 7.78
N ASN A 284 -1.55 -17.78 9.02
CA ASN A 284 -2.00 -16.50 9.53
C ASN A 284 -0.95 -15.88 10.48
N GLY A 285 -1.07 -14.59 10.72
CA GLY A 285 -0.26 -13.79 11.64
C GLY A 285 -0.77 -12.36 11.65
N TYR A 286 0.04 -11.42 12.13
CA TYR A 286 -0.33 -10.01 12.18
C TYR A 286 0.40 -9.21 11.10
N GLN A 287 -0.35 -8.61 10.19
CA GLN A 287 0.18 -7.67 9.22
C GLN A 287 0.61 -6.37 9.91
N THR A 288 1.85 -5.97 9.61
CA THR A 288 2.60 -4.91 10.31
C THR A 288 3.07 -3.80 9.37
N SER A 289 3.05 -4.08 8.06
CA SER A 289 3.35 -3.16 6.97
C SER A 289 2.89 -3.76 5.64
N VAL A 290 3.04 -3.00 4.56
CA VAL A 290 3.08 -3.46 3.17
C VAL A 290 4.48 -3.26 2.58
N VAL A 291 4.86 -4.04 1.56
CA VAL A 291 6.01 -3.72 0.70
C VAL A 291 5.73 -2.41 -0.02
N SER A 292 6.61 -1.42 0.12
CA SER A 292 6.42 -0.10 -0.48
C SER A 292 7.46 0.20 -1.55
N PHE A 293 8.75 0.27 -1.19
CA PHE A 293 9.79 0.59 -2.16
C PHE A 293 11.10 -0.16 -1.90
N GLY A 294 12.00 -0.08 -2.86
CA GLY A 294 13.38 -0.57 -2.77
C GLY A 294 14.22 0.15 -3.82
N PHE A 295 15.51 0.33 -3.54
CA PHE A 295 16.41 0.95 -4.51
C PHE A 295 17.12 -0.11 -5.33
N GLY A 296 17.39 0.15 -6.59
CA GLY A 296 18.12 -0.82 -7.42
C GLY A 296 19.63 -0.74 -7.32
N ASP A 297 20.17 0.36 -6.78
CA ASP A 297 21.54 0.42 -6.29
C ASP A 297 21.70 -0.33 -4.94
N ARG A 298 20.59 -0.61 -4.25
CA ARG A 298 20.50 -1.45 -3.05
C ARG A 298 19.44 -2.55 -3.21
N PRO A 299 19.57 -3.43 -4.22
CA PRO A 299 18.51 -4.36 -4.62
C PRO A 299 18.19 -5.44 -3.57
N ASN A 300 18.92 -5.41 -2.45
CA ASN A 300 18.81 -6.34 -1.33
C ASN A 300 17.93 -5.82 -0.20
N ILE A 301 17.50 -4.57 -0.22
CA ILE A 301 16.74 -3.96 0.88
C ILE A 301 15.34 -3.56 0.39
N SER A 302 14.33 -3.99 1.14
CA SER A 302 12.96 -3.52 0.98
C SER A 302 12.61 -2.59 2.14
N PHE A 303 11.89 -1.52 1.82
CA PHE A 303 11.41 -0.51 2.75
C PHE A 303 9.88 -0.56 2.83
N ALA A 304 9.38 -0.24 4.02
CA ALA A 304 7.98 -0.47 4.39
C ALA A 304 7.49 0.66 5.32
N PRO A 305 6.31 1.27 5.08
CA PRO A 305 5.74 2.24 5.99
C PRO A 305 5.47 1.62 7.36
N TYR A 306 5.82 2.32 8.43
CA TYR A 306 5.56 1.83 9.77
C TYR A 306 4.08 2.04 10.13
N PHE A 307 3.35 0.97 10.45
CA PHE A 307 1.96 1.05 10.88
C PHE A 307 1.84 1.65 12.29
N GLY A 308 1.92 2.98 12.36
CA GLY A 308 1.62 3.78 13.55
C GLY A 308 0.14 4.20 13.62
N ASP A 309 -0.16 5.14 14.51
CA ASP A 309 -1.52 5.62 14.76
C ASP A 309 -2.25 6.11 13.49
N SER A 310 -1.58 6.78 12.56
CA SER A 310 -2.20 7.31 11.34
C SER A 310 -2.75 6.18 10.45
N ILE A 311 -1.96 5.15 10.20
CA ILE A 311 -2.37 3.99 9.39
C ILE A 311 -3.38 3.13 10.16
N TRP A 312 -3.22 3.02 11.49
CA TRP A 312 -4.20 2.32 12.32
C TRP A 312 -5.59 2.96 12.26
N ASN A 313 -5.67 4.29 12.40
CA ASN A 313 -6.92 5.04 12.29
C ASN A 313 -7.50 4.97 10.87
N PHE A 314 -6.65 4.95 9.85
CA PHE A 314 -7.06 4.75 8.47
C PHE A 314 -7.70 3.38 8.27
N TYR A 315 -7.07 2.29 8.72
CA TYR A 315 -7.65 0.95 8.74
C TYR A 315 -9.00 0.92 9.46
N GLN A 316 -9.07 1.43 10.70
CA GLN A 316 -10.30 1.46 11.49
C GLN A 316 -11.43 2.24 10.83
N LYS A 317 -11.12 3.32 10.09
CA LYS A 317 -12.13 4.11 9.38
C LYS A 317 -12.88 3.29 8.33
N TYR A 318 -12.20 2.38 7.64
CA TYR A 318 -12.80 1.63 6.53
C TYR A 318 -13.30 0.25 6.91
N GLN A 319 -12.92 -0.30 8.08
CA GLN A 319 -13.31 -1.67 8.45
C GLN A 319 -14.82 -1.85 8.64
N ASN A 320 -15.56 -0.74 8.80
CA ASN A 320 -17.01 -0.70 9.02
C ASN A 320 -17.81 -0.24 7.78
N GLN A 321 -17.19 -0.15 6.60
CA GLN A 321 -17.77 0.45 5.39
C GLN A 321 -18.04 -0.54 4.25
#